data_AF-A0A3L7VK76-F1
#
_entry.id   AF-A0A3L7VK76-F1
#
_cell.length_a   1.000
_cell.length_b   1.000
_cell.length_c   1.000
_cell.angle_alpha   90.00
_cell.angle_beta   90.00
_cell.angle_gamma   90.00
#
_symmetry.space_group_name_H-M   'P 1'
#
loop_
_entity.id
_entity.type
_entity.pdbx_description
1 polymer ?
#
loop_
_entity_poly.entity_id
_entity_poly.type
_entity_poly.pdbx_seq_one_letter_code
_entity_poly.pdbx_strand_id
1 'polypeptide(L)'
;QIAHVWAGSMIASTLLFAIEQLLELPVLTLSPVLALLAGLVFFVKAGILSGTFYVQSSALFATALVMCLVPSYQHVLFGLISGVCFFVPGLQYYRQRNRLQ
;
A
#
# COMPACT_ATOMS: atom_id res chain seq x y z
N GLN A 1 7.28 -12.22 -10.68
CA GLN A 1 6.74 -12.30 -9.30
C GLN A 1 6.10 -11.00 -8.82
N ILE A 2 6.79 -9.85 -8.86
CA ILE A 2 6.25 -8.55 -8.39
C ILE A 2 4.90 -8.18 -9.02
N ALA A 3 4.75 -8.39 -10.33
CA ALA A 3 3.49 -8.11 -11.03
C ALA A 3 2.32 -8.97 -10.53
N HIS A 4 2.58 -10.24 -10.16
CA HIS A 4 1.55 -11.13 -9.64
C HIS A 4 1.13 -10.72 -8.21
N VAL A 5 2.09 -10.33 -7.38
CA VAL A 5 1.83 -9.81 -6.02
C VAL A 5 0.98 -8.53 -6.10
N TRP A 6 1.29 -7.64 -7.05
CA TRP A 6 0.49 -6.44 -7.31
C TRP A 6 -0.93 -6.79 -7.75
N ALA A 7 -1.07 -7.64 -8.77
CA ALA A 7 -2.37 -8.08 -9.26
C ALA A 7 -3.21 -8.74 -8.16
N GLY A 8 -2.60 -9.61 -7.35
CA GLY A 8 -3.25 -10.24 -6.20
C GLY A 8 -3.74 -9.21 -5.17
N SER A 9 -2.94 -8.18 -4.88
CA SER A 9 -3.36 -7.10 -3.98
C SER A 9 -4.54 -6.29 -4.52
N MET A 10 -4.60 -6.07 -5.84
CA MET A 10 -5.72 -5.38 -6.48
C MET A 10 -7.00 -6.21 -6.45
N ILE A 11 -6.89 -7.52 -6.72
CA ILE A 11 -8.02 -8.45 -6.59
C ILE A 11 -8.54 -8.46 -5.15
N ALA A 12 -7.65 -8.61 -4.17
CA ALA A 12 -8.02 -8.60 -2.76
C ALA A 12 -8.67 -7.27 -2.33
N SER A 13 -8.14 -6.14 -2.81
CA SER A 13 -8.70 -4.80 -2.53
C SER A 13 -10.12 -4.66 -3.09
N THR A 14 -10.37 -5.13 -4.31
CA THR A 14 -11.71 -5.11 -4.91
C THR A 14 -12.68 -6.06 -4.20
N LEU A 15 -12.20 -7.23 -3.77
CA LEU A 15 -13.01 -8.20 -3.04
C LEU A 15 -13.43 -7.71 -1.65
N LEU A 16 -12.78 -6.69 -1.07
CA LEU A 16 -13.22 -6.10 0.19
C LEU A 16 -14.66 -5.57 0.11
N PHE A 17 -15.07 -5.00 -1.02
CA PHE A 17 -16.46 -4.56 -1.20
C PHE A 17 -17.47 -5.72 -1.15
N ALA A 18 -17.09 -6.89 -1.68
CA ALA A 18 -17.90 -8.08 -1.57
C ALA A 18 -17.92 -8.57 -0.11
N ILE A 19 -16.77 -8.62 0.55
CA ILE A 19 -16.66 -9.04 1.96
C ILE A 19 -17.48 -8.12 2.88
N GLU A 20 -17.43 -6.80 2.69
CA GLU A 20 -18.25 -5.84 3.44
C GLU A 20 -19.75 -6.12 3.28
N GLN A 21 -20.21 -6.41 2.06
CA GLN A 21 -21.60 -6.78 1.81
C GLN A 21 -21.98 -8.10 2.49
N LEU A 22 -21.12 -9.12 2.40
CA LEU A 22 -21.34 -10.42 3.04
C LEU A 22 -21.36 -10.34 4.58
N LEU A 23 -20.67 -9.35 5.15
CA LEU A 23 -20.60 -9.11 6.60
C LEU A 23 -21.61 -8.04 7.09
N GLU A 24 -22.48 -7.54 6.22
CA GLU A 24 -23.45 -6.47 6.52
C GLU A 24 -22.78 -5.20 7.09
N LEU A 25 -21.54 -4.92 6.67
CA LEU A 25 -20.81 -3.71 7.05
C LEU A 25 -21.14 -2.55 6.12
N PRO A 26 -21.13 -1.30 6.62
CA PRO A 26 -21.14 -0.12 5.75
C PRO A 26 -19.97 -0.16 4.75
N VAL A 27 -20.19 0.36 3.54
CA VAL A 27 -19.16 0.43 2.51
C VAL A 27 -17.96 1.25 3.02
N LEU A 28 -16.74 0.80 2.73
CA LEU A 28 -15.47 1.41 3.17
C LEU A 28 -15.13 1.24 4.66
N THR A 29 -15.85 0.40 5.40
CA THR A 29 -15.51 0.07 6.79
C THR A 29 -14.15 -0.63 6.88
N LEU A 30 -13.82 -1.48 5.91
CA LEU A 30 -12.57 -2.23 5.84
C LEU A 30 -11.49 -1.52 5.03
N SER A 31 -11.66 -0.23 4.70
CA SER A 31 -10.64 0.57 4.00
C SER A 31 -9.23 0.54 4.62
N PRO A 32 -9.02 0.45 5.96
CA PRO A 32 -7.69 0.27 6.53
C PRO A 32 -6.93 -0.97 6.01
N VAL A 33 -7.64 -2.01 5.55
CA VAL A 33 -7.04 -3.21 4.96
C VAL A 33 -6.30 -2.89 3.65
N LEU A 34 -6.71 -1.85 2.92
CA LEU A 34 -5.99 -1.40 1.72
C LEU A 34 -4.54 -1.00 2.04
N ALA A 35 -4.32 -0.32 3.18
CA ALA A 35 -2.99 0.02 3.65
C ALA A 35 -2.17 -1.21 4.07
N LEU A 36 -2.82 -2.23 4.66
CA LEU A 36 -2.17 -3.51 4.96
C LEU A 36 -1.75 -4.24 3.67
N LEU A 37 -2.62 -4.32 2.67
CA LEU A 37 -2.32 -4.96 1.38
C LEU A 37 -1.18 -4.25 0.66
N ALA A 38 -1.21 -2.91 0.62
CA ALA A 38 -0.11 -2.12 0.06
C ALA A 38 1.20 -2.33 0.83
N GLY A 39 1.15 -2.34 2.17
CA GLY A 39 2.31 -2.62 3.03
C GLY A 39 2.91 -4.00 2.77
N LEU A 40 2.07 -5.02 2.57
CA LEU A 40 2.48 -6.38 2.22
C LEU A 40 3.18 -6.42 0.85
N VAL A 41 2.62 -5.73 -0.15
CA VAL A 41 3.23 -5.62 -1.48
C VAL A 41 4.63 -5.01 -1.39
N PHE A 42 4.80 -3.92 -0.64
CA PHE A 42 6.12 -3.31 -0.42
C PHE A 42 7.07 -4.22 0.36
N PHE A 43 6.56 -4.97 1.34
CA PHE A 43 7.34 -5.96 2.08
C PHE A 43 7.90 -7.05 1.16
N VAL A 44 7.05 -7.60 0.28
CA VAL A 44 7.46 -8.63 -0.69
C VAL A 44 8.42 -8.04 -1.72
N LYS A 45 8.18 -6.81 -2.20
CA LYS A 45 9.14 -6.09 -3.07
C LYS A 45 10.49 -5.92 -2.37
N ALA A 46 10.51 -5.66 -1.06
CA ALA A 46 11.74 -5.52 -0.29
C ALA A 46 12.57 -6.81 -0.29
N GLY A 47 11.92 -7.96 -0.08
CA GLY A 47 12.57 -9.27 -0.13
C GLY A 47 13.10 -9.64 -1.52
N ILE A 48 12.46 -9.15 -2.60
CA ILE A 48 12.85 -9.48 -3.99
C ILE A 48 13.91 -8.52 -4.56
N LEU A 49 13.78 -7.21 -4.34
CA LEU A 49 14.57 -6.18 -5.03
C LEU A 49 15.67 -5.55 -4.16
N SER A 50 15.35 -5.20 -2.91
CA SER A 50 16.26 -4.52 -1.97
C SER A 50 15.57 -4.26 -0.63
N GLY A 51 16.27 -4.44 0.49
CA GLY A 51 15.71 -4.21 1.84
C GLY A 51 15.25 -2.78 2.13
N THR A 52 15.59 -1.80 1.28
CA THR A 52 15.15 -0.41 1.46
C THR A 52 13.63 -0.25 1.46
N PHE A 53 12.90 -1.11 0.74
CA PHE A 53 11.43 -1.07 0.69
C PHE A 53 10.74 -1.47 2.02
N TYR A 54 11.49 -1.97 3.01
CA TYR A 54 10.94 -2.24 4.35
C TYR A 54 10.46 -0.96 5.03
N VAL A 55 11.10 0.20 4.78
CA VAL A 55 10.68 1.47 5.37
C VAL A 55 9.27 1.87 4.90
N GLN A 56 9.00 1.74 3.59
CA GLN A 56 7.69 2.01 2.98
C GLN A 56 6.64 1.02 3.48
N SER A 57 7.01 -0.26 3.62
CA SER A 57 6.14 -1.28 4.18
C SER A 57 5.74 -0.95 5.62
N SER A 58 6.70 -0.63 6.49
CA SER A 58 6.44 -0.20 7.87
C SER A 58 5.54 1.04 7.93
N ALA A 59 5.78 2.03 7.08
CA ALA A 59 4.94 3.23 7.00
C ALA A 59 3.48 2.90 6.63
N LEU A 60 3.26 2.01 5.67
CA LEU A 60 1.91 1.60 5.25
C LEU A 60 1.20 0.75 6.31
N PHE A 61 1.90 -0.14 7.01
CA PHE A 61 1.32 -0.87 8.14
C PHE A 61 0.94 0.06 9.30
N ALA A 62 1.79 1.03 9.64
CA ALA A 62 1.44 2.06 10.61
C ALA A 62 0.24 2.91 10.14
N THR A 63 0.17 3.23 8.85
CA THR A 63 -0.96 3.97 8.26
C THR A 63 -2.27 3.23 8.44
N ALA A 64 -2.31 1.90 8.31
CA ALA A 64 -3.52 1.11 8.57
C ALA A 64 -4.04 1.32 10.00
N LEU A 65 -3.15 1.35 11.00
CA LEU A 65 -3.53 1.61 12.39
C LEU A 65 -4.05 3.05 12.56
N VAL A 66 -3.39 4.03 11.96
CA VAL A 66 -3.81 5.44 12.00
C VAL A 66 -5.18 5.64 11.32
N MET A 67 -5.43 4.92 10.21
CA MET A 67 -6.73 4.93 9.53
C MET A 67 -7.85 4.48 10.46
N CYS A 68 -7.63 3.47 11.32
CA CYS A 68 -8.61 3.06 12.32
C CYS A 68 -8.89 4.16 13.35
N LEU A 69 -7.89 4.97 13.72
CA LEU A 69 -8.04 6.06 14.69
C LEU A 69 -8.74 7.29 14.12
N VAL A 70 -8.63 7.52 12.80
CA VAL A 70 -9.18 8.72 12.15
C VAL A 70 -10.03 8.38 10.91
N PRO A 71 -11.23 7.80 11.09
CA PRO A 71 -12.07 7.31 9.99
C PRO A 71 -12.40 8.33 8.90
N SER A 72 -12.62 9.58 9.28
CA SER A 72 -13.00 10.66 8.36
C SER A 72 -11.94 10.99 7.31
N TYR A 73 -10.66 10.68 7.57
CA TYR A 73 -9.54 11.02 6.69
C TYR A 73 -8.80 9.79 6.13
N GLN A 74 -9.36 8.59 6.29
CA GLN A 74 -8.71 7.32 5.95
C GLN A 74 -8.14 7.28 4.53
N HIS A 75 -8.96 7.61 3.53
CA HIS A 75 -8.59 7.51 2.12
C HIS A 75 -7.55 8.57 1.72
N VAL A 76 -7.64 9.76 2.31
CA VAL A 76 -6.67 10.85 2.10
C VAL A 76 -5.31 10.44 2.67
N LEU A 77 -5.30 9.89 3.90
CA LEU A 77 -4.08 9.36 4.53
C LEU A 77 -3.47 8.24 3.69
N PHE A 78 -4.27 7.26 3.29
CA PHE A 78 -3.81 6.16 2.45
C PHE A 78 -3.21 6.66 1.13
N GLY A 79 -3.94 7.53 0.41
CA GLY A 79 -3.49 8.10 -0.86
C GLY A 79 -2.20 8.91 -0.73
N LEU A 80 -2.09 9.74 0.30
CA LEU A 80 -0.90 10.54 0.56
C LEU A 80 0.31 9.66 0.86
N ILE A 81 0.20 8.74 1.82
CA ILE A 81 1.33 7.91 2.25
C ILE A 81 1.74 6.93 1.15
N SER A 82 0.79 6.29 0.48
CA SER A 82 1.10 5.41 -0.66
C SER A 82 1.77 6.19 -1.80
N GLY A 83 1.28 7.39 -2.11
CA GLY A 83 1.90 8.28 -3.09
C GLY A 83 3.35 8.60 -2.76
N VAL A 84 3.64 8.97 -1.51
CA VAL A 84 5.02 9.20 -1.04
C VAL A 84 5.87 7.92 -1.15
N CYS A 85 5.32 6.76 -0.77
CA CYS A 85 6.01 5.47 -0.84
C CYS A 85 6.37 5.07 -2.28
N PHE A 86 5.60 5.46 -3.28
CA PHE A 86 5.96 5.28 -4.69
C PHE A 86 6.90 6.36 -5.22
N PHE A 87 6.65 7.61 -4.83
CA PHE A 87 7.40 8.76 -5.34
C PHE A 87 8.86 8.75 -4.93
N VAL A 88 9.16 8.49 -3.64
CA VAL A 88 10.53 8.56 -3.12
C VAL A 88 11.47 7.54 -3.81
N PRO A 89 11.14 6.23 -3.87
CA PRO A 89 11.93 5.28 -4.64
C PRO A 89 11.95 5.61 -6.13
N GLY A 90 10.82 6.02 -6.71
CA GLY A 90 10.73 6.41 -8.12
C GLY A 90 11.72 7.51 -8.48
N LEU A 91 11.82 8.54 -7.64
CA LEU A 91 12.77 9.64 -7.80
C LEU A 91 14.22 9.17 -7.63
N GLN A 92 14.49 8.28 -6.67
CA GLN A 92 15.82 7.71 -6.48
C GLN A 92 16.27 6.93 -7.71
N TYR A 93 15.44 6.02 -8.23
CA TYR A 93 15.75 5.24 -9.43
C TYR A 93 15.87 6.13 -10.68
N TYR A 94 15.03 7.15 -10.81
CA TYR A 94 15.15 8.13 -11.89
C TYR A 94 16.51 8.85 -11.87
N ARG A 95 16.93 9.33 -10.69
CA ARG A 95 18.23 9.97 -10.51
C ARG A 95 19.40 9.02 -10.77
N GLN A 96 19.27 7.76 -10.35
CA GLN A 96 20.31 6.75 -10.57
C GLN A 96 20.46 6.42 -12.05
N ARG A 97 19.36 6.31 -12.79
CA ARG A 97 19.37 6.12 -14.24
C ARG A 97 20.10 7.26 -14.97
N ASN A 98 19.82 8.52 -14.59
CA ASN A 98 20.45 9.68 -15.22
C ASN A 98 21.94 9.87 -14.87
N ARG A 99 22.46 9.18 -13.85
CA ARG A 99 23.91 9.18 -13.52
C ARG A 99 24.69 8.12 -14.30
N LEU A 100 24.00 7.14 -14.86
CA LEU A 100 24.61 6.03 -15.62
C LEU A 100 24.62 6.31 -17.14
N GLN A 101 23.97 7.39 -17.59
CA GLN A 101 24.01 7.91 -18.96
C GLN A 101 24.96 9.11 -19.03
#